data_AF-Q1ICX3-F1
#
_entry.id   AF-Q1ICX3-F1
#
_cell.length_a   1.000
_cell.length_b   1.000
_cell.length_c   1.000
_cell.angle_alpha   90.00
_cell.angle_beta   90.00
_cell.angle_gamma   90.00
#
_symmetry.space_group_name_H-M   'P 1'
#
loop_
_entity.id
_entity.type
_entity.pdbx_description
1 polymer ?
#
loop_
_entity_poly.entity_id
_entity_poly.type
_entity_poly.pdbx_seq_one_letter_code
_entity_poly.pdbx_strand_id
1 'polypeptide(L)'
;MEQVADQAILAAQQGTFAVGGCIIENATGKVLVSMHNNVLQPYPGSNAQPPFLPHDPTAHGERQLVQWYYDNRHELKLPEPNQLTVVTTLDPCAMCAGSLLTAGFNVAVSAIDTYAGVNYNSQFNFPTFPPALRQKAQATWGYYAVDAPINRPYQGSQGPVYANQKIDARVFSLTGSIFDASVNTVREASNNSGLPPSELKNPATLPATSAVRQALTKLSKWALTVKSDNPRMPGVELAKPLTETAAASDRTNAVALLDPFGNLLACLGGQEDQSPIRTAFMETTRQYALMRWTLMNDNDPQVRAEAEQYLTHPKYGTFVFLYIPDPSTSEAVMTFGAYGSTMEGPVPQSFPSNLQYVLLYDGVTPQAVAQLAQQLPPFYTQSVQVAPSQVLDQGLINAAKQLL
;
A
#
# COMPACT_ATOMS: atom_id res chain seq x y z
N MET A 1 -23.08 11.30 -2.03
CA MET A 1 -22.69 9.95 -2.50
C MET A 1 -22.59 9.83 -4.01
N GLU A 2 -23.46 10.45 -4.80
CA GLU A 2 -23.40 10.39 -6.27
C GLU A 2 -22.00 10.73 -6.82
N GLN A 3 -21.43 11.86 -6.39
CA GLN A 3 -20.05 12.25 -6.77
C GLN A 3 -18.98 11.20 -6.44
N VAL A 4 -19.15 10.45 -5.34
CA VAL A 4 -18.21 9.39 -4.93
C VAL A 4 -18.41 8.12 -5.77
N ALA A 5 -19.65 7.85 -6.21
CA ALA A 5 -19.96 6.79 -7.15
C ALA A 5 -19.48 7.09 -8.57
N ASP A 6 -19.52 8.34 -9.02
CA ASP A 6 -18.93 8.76 -10.29
C ASP A 6 -17.45 8.43 -10.35
N GLN A 7 -16.72 8.61 -9.24
CA GLN A 7 -15.31 8.20 -9.15
C GLN A 7 -15.13 6.69 -9.28
N ALA A 8 -16.01 5.87 -8.69
CA ALA A 8 -15.96 4.42 -8.87
C ALA A 8 -16.25 4.00 -10.33
N ILE A 9 -17.17 4.70 -11.02
CA ILE A 9 -17.42 4.50 -12.46
C ILE A 9 -16.17 4.85 -13.28
N LEU A 10 -15.51 5.97 -12.99
CA LEU A 10 -14.27 6.37 -13.67
C LEU A 10 -13.16 5.33 -13.47
N ALA A 11 -12.98 4.79 -12.25
CA ALA A 11 -12.05 3.70 -12.03
C ALA A 11 -12.39 2.43 -12.81
N ALA A 12 -13.68 2.06 -12.88
CA ALA A 12 -14.12 0.92 -13.68
C ALA A 12 -13.81 1.13 -15.18
N GLN A 13 -14.06 2.33 -15.70
CA GLN A 13 -13.74 2.70 -17.09
C GLN A 13 -12.23 2.69 -17.37
N GLN A 14 -11.40 3.06 -16.39
CA GLN A 14 -9.94 2.95 -16.48
C GLN A 14 -9.45 1.50 -16.44
N GLY A 15 -10.26 0.56 -15.96
CA GLY A 15 -9.87 -0.85 -15.79
C GLY A 15 -9.04 -1.11 -14.53
N THR A 16 -9.23 -0.30 -13.48
CA THR A 16 -8.66 -0.53 -12.14
C THR A 16 -9.77 -0.86 -11.14
N PHE A 17 -9.43 -1.07 -9.86
CA PHE A 17 -10.43 -1.38 -8.83
C PHE A 17 -11.49 -0.27 -8.77
N ALA A 18 -12.76 -0.62 -8.99
CA ALA A 18 -13.86 0.34 -9.05
C ALA A 18 -14.25 0.89 -7.65
N VAL A 19 -13.34 1.68 -7.07
CA VAL A 19 -13.47 2.32 -5.75
C VAL A 19 -13.22 3.81 -5.92
N GLY A 20 -14.15 4.61 -5.40
CA GLY A 20 -14.11 6.06 -5.42
C GLY A 20 -14.19 6.67 -4.03
N GLY A 21 -13.68 7.88 -3.87
CA GLY A 21 -13.77 8.62 -2.62
C GLY A 21 -13.68 10.13 -2.79
N CYS A 22 -13.99 10.86 -1.72
CA CYS A 22 -13.79 12.30 -1.63
C CYS A 22 -13.44 12.74 -0.21
N ILE A 23 -12.88 13.95 -0.09
CA ILE A 23 -12.75 14.66 1.19
C ILE A 23 -13.84 15.72 1.26
N ILE A 24 -14.57 15.74 2.38
CA ILE A 24 -15.63 16.72 2.66
C ILE A 24 -15.29 17.48 3.93
N GLU A 25 -15.47 18.81 3.90
CA GLU A 25 -15.41 19.65 5.09
C GLU A 25 -16.68 19.50 5.93
N ASN A 26 -16.54 19.05 7.19
CA ASN A 26 -17.68 18.70 8.03
C ASN A 26 -18.59 19.91 8.32
N ALA A 27 -18.01 21.10 8.48
CA ALA A 27 -18.74 22.31 8.86
C ALA A 27 -19.66 22.82 7.74
N THR A 28 -19.29 22.61 6.48
CA THR A 28 -19.95 23.23 5.32
C THR A 28 -20.59 22.20 4.38
N GLY A 29 -20.17 20.93 4.44
CA GLY A 29 -20.52 19.92 3.46
C GLY A 29 -19.82 20.10 2.11
N LYS A 30 -18.85 21.04 2.02
CA LYS A 30 -18.11 21.29 0.78
C LYS A 30 -17.19 20.10 0.46
N VAL A 31 -17.30 19.58 -0.76
CA VAL A 31 -16.34 18.61 -1.29
C VAL A 31 -15.06 19.35 -1.69
N LEU A 32 -13.94 18.95 -1.11
CA LEU A 32 -12.63 19.57 -1.34
C LEU A 32 -11.91 18.94 -2.54
N VAL A 33 -12.00 17.61 -2.65
CA VAL A 33 -11.42 16.84 -3.75
C VAL A 33 -12.15 15.51 -3.89
N SER A 34 -12.13 14.91 -5.08
CA SER A 34 -12.63 13.56 -5.33
C SER A 34 -11.61 12.80 -6.17
N MET A 35 -11.40 11.54 -5.86
CA MET A 35 -10.41 10.69 -6.52
C MET A 35 -10.91 9.25 -6.58
N HIS A 36 -10.40 8.49 -7.54
CA HIS A 36 -10.63 7.06 -7.64
C HIS A 36 -9.32 6.28 -7.50
N ASN A 37 -9.42 4.97 -7.36
CA ASN A 37 -8.26 4.08 -7.35
C ASN A 37 -7.44 4.23 -8.66
N ASN A 38 -6.11 4.21 -8.57
CA ASN A 38 -5.16 4.31 -9.69
C ASN A 38 -4.05 3.23 -9.62
N VAL A 39 -4.36 2.06 -9.04
CA VAL A 39 -3.42 0.94 -8.96
C VAL A 39 -2.98 0.50 -10.36
N LEU A 40 -3.94 0.38 -11.27
CA LEU A 40 -3.69 0.21 -12.70
C LEU A 40 -3.96 1.53 -13.41
N GLN A 41 -2.99 2.01 -14.18
CA GLN A 41 -3.08 3.27 -14.92
C GLN A 41 -2.38 3.16 -16.28
N PRO A 42 -3.01 3.61 -17.39
CA PRO A 42 -2.34 3.70 -18.68
C PRO A 42 -1.22 4.75 -18.63
N TYR A 43 -0.10 4.48 -19.30
CA TYR A 43 1.01 5.44 -19.40
C TYR A 43 0.71 6.51 -20.45
N PRO A 44 0.62 7.81 -20.08
CA PRO A 44 0.30 8.85 -21.03
C PRO A 44 1.35 8.95 -22.16
N GLY A 45 0.90 8.88 -23.41
CA GLY A 45 1.78 9.02 -24.58
C GLY A 45 2.67 7.82 -24.90
N SER A 46 2.45 6.67 -24.25
CA SER A 46 3.12 5.42 -24.63
C SER A 46 2.43 4.75 -25.81
N ASN A 47 3.23 4.20 -26.73
CA ASN A 47 2.79 3.35 -27.83
C ASN A 47 3.01 1.85 -27.53
N ALA A 48 3.33 1.47 -26.30
CA ALA A 48 3.55 0.08 -25.90
C ALA A 48 2.27 -0.76 -26.08
N GLN A 49 2.40 -1.96 -26.65
CA GLN A 49 1.30 -2.89 -26.88
C GLN A 49 1.71 -4.34 -26.51
N PRO A 50 0.97 -5.02 -25.61
CA PRO A 50 -0.07 -4.45 -24.75
C PRO A 50 0.52 -3.41 -23.76
N PRO A 51 -0.28 -2.44 -23.27
CA PRO A 51 0.21 -1.49 -22.28
C PRO A 51 0.49 -2.18 -20.95
N PHE A 52 1.54 -1.75 -20.25
CA PHE A 52 1.82 -2.20 -18.89
C PHE A 52 1.07 -1.31 -17.89
N LEU A 53 0.03 -1.84 -17.26
CA LEU A 53 -0.89 -1.04 -16.43
C LEU A 53 -0.48 -0.87 -14.95
N PRO A 54 0.17 -1.83 -14.26
CA PRO A 54 0.50 -1.66 -12.84
C PRO A 54 1.39 -0.45 -12.61
N HIS A 55 0.84 0.57 -11.94
CA HIS A 55 1.46 1.88 -11.78
C HIS A 55 1.97 2.08 -10.36
N ASP A 56 1.06 2.09 -9.38
CA ASP A 56 1.37 2.24 -7.97
C ASP A 56 0.45 1.30 -7.17
N PRO A 57 0.96 0.19 -6.60
CA PRO A 57 0.14 -0.80 -5.90
C PRO A 57 -0.60 -0.21 -4.69
N THR A 58 -0.15 0.94 -4.19
CA THR A 58 -0.74 1.59 -3.03
C THR A 58 -1.72 2.70 -3.40
N ALA A 59 -1.94 2.97 -4.70
CA ALA A 59 -2.78 4.07 -5.20
C ALA A 59 -4.28 3.77 -5.08
N HIS A 60 -4.71 3.42 -3.88
CA HIS A 60 -6.12 3.33 -3.53
C HIS A 60 -6.69 4.74 -3.39
N GLY A 61 -8.01 4.88 -3.60
CA GLY A 61 -8.69 6.18 -3.56
C GLY A 61 -8.43 6.90 -2.23
N GLU A 62 -8.62 6.22 -1.11
CA GLU A 62 -8.47 6.81 0.23
C GLU A 62 -7.03 7.25 0.52
N ARG A 63 -6.04 6.43 0.14
CA ARG A 63 -4.63 6.78 0.34
C ARG A 63 -4.26 8.01 -0.48
N GLN A 64 -4.70 8.07 -1.73
CA GLN A 64 -4.45 9.24 -2.60
C GLN A 64 -5.11 10.51 -2.05
N LEU A 65 -6.33 10.41 -1.48
CA LEU A 65 -6.98 11.53 -0.82
C LEU A 65 -6.16 12.05 0.37
N VAL A 66 -5.64 11.14 1.21
CA VAL A 66 -4.73 11.53 2.31
C VAL A 66 -3.49 12.23 1.75
N GLN A 67 -2.82 11.65 0.74
CA GLN A 67 -1.64 12.27 0.14
C GLN A 67 -1.95 13.67 -0.40
N TRP A 68 -3.03 13.81 -1.18
CA TRP A 68 -3.47 15.11 -1.71
C TRP A 68 -3.69 16.14 -0.60
N TYR A 69 -4.32 15.75 0.51
CA TYR A 69 -4.53 16.66 1.62
C TYR A 69 -3.20 17.22 2.13
N TYR A 70 -2.23 16.35 2.41
CA TYR A 70 -0.94 16.77 2.96
C TYR A 70 -0.12 17.61 1.95
N ASP A 71 -0.22 17.31 0.65
CA ASP A 71 0.43 18.07 -0.41
C ASP A 71 -0.17 19.49 -0.56
N ASN A 72 -1.44 19.69 -0.19
CA ASN A 72 -2.18 20.93 -0.49
C ASN A 72 -2.61 21.72 0.77
N ARG A 73 -2.51 21.16 1.98
CA ARG A 73 -3.11 21.74 3.21
C ARG A 73 -2.64 23.16 3.52
N HIS A 74 -1.37 23.48 3.25
CA HIS A 74 -0.80 24.79 3.57
C HIS A 74 -1.21 25.85 2.53
N GLU A 75 -1.15 25.51 1.25
CA GLU A 75 -1.51 26.42 0.16
C GLU A 75 -3.02 26.71 0.14
N LEU A 76 -3.84 25.67 0.29
CA LEU A 76 -5.29 25.78 0.28
C LEU A 76 -5.90 26.13 1.64
N LYS A 77 -5.07 26.26 2.69
CA LYS A 77 -5.50 26.52 4.08
C LYS A 77 -6.60 25.56 4.54
N LEU A 78 -6.39 24.27 4.29
CA LEU A 78 -7.39 23.24 4.58
C LEU A 78 -7.59 23.09 6.10
N PRO A 79 -8.81 22.77 6.56
CA PRO A 79 -9.05 22.41 7.97
C PRO A 79 -8.20 21.23 8.42
N GLU A 80 -8.05 21.05 9.73
CA GLU A 80 -7.36 19.88 10.29
C GLU A 80 -8.09 18.57 9.92
N PRO A 81 -7.39 17.42 9.83
CA PRO A 81 -8.00 16.17 9.37
C PRO A 81 -9.24 15.75 10.18
N ASN A 82 -9.26 16.02 11.49
CA ASN A 82 -10.40 15.69 12.36
C ASN A 82 -11.65 16.57 12.13
N GLN A 83 -11.53 17.64 11.34
CA GLN A 83 -12.63 18.49 10.88
C GLN A 83 -13.13 18.09 9.49
N LEU A 84 -12.52 17.07 8.90
CA LEU A 84 -12.80 16.57 7.57
C LEU A 84 -13.28 15.12 7.65
N THR A 85 -14.06 14.71 6.65
CA THR A 85 -14.49 13.32 6.46
C THR A 85 -14.01 12.82 5.11
N VAL A 86 -13.31 11.68 5.11
CA VAL A 86 -13.12 10.90 3.89
C VAL A 86 -14.35 10.03 3.68
N VAL A 87 -15.04 10.22 2.56
CA VAL A 87 -16.17 9.39 2.15
C VAL A 87 -15.70 8.42 1.07
N THR A 88 -15.96 7.12 1.22
CA THR A 88 -15.54 6.08 0.27
C THR A 88 -16.69 5.16 -0.13
N THR A 89 -16.67 4.65 -1.38
CA THR A 89 -17.67 3.70 -1.88
C THR A 89 -17.62 2.33 -1.21
N LEU A 90 -16.45 1.94 -0.68
CA LEU A 90 -16.21 0.61 -0.16
C LEU A 90 -15.40 0.68 1.14
N ASP A 91 -15.58 -0.29 2.03
CA ASP A 91 -14.86 -0.35 3.31
C ASP A 91 -13.34 -0.29 3.10
N PRO A 92 -12.63 0.65 3.75
CA PRO A 92 -11.19 0.79 3.58
C PRO A 92 -10.47 -0.53 3.88
N CYS A 93 -9.59 -0.94 2.99
CA CYS A 93 -8.68 -2.05 3.25
C CYS A 93 -7.68 -1.70 4.36
N ALA A 94 -6.96 -2.68 4.92
CA ALA A 94 -6.00 -2.44 6.01
C ALA A 94 -5.01 -1.27 5.73
N MET A 95 -4.53 -1.13 4.50
CA MET A 95 -3.66 -0.01 4.10
C MET A 95 -4.35 1.34 4.24
N CYS A 96 -5.51 1.50 3.60
CA CYS A 96 -6.29 2.73 3.58
C CYS A 96 -6.76 3.09 4.99
N ALA A 97 -7.24 2.10 5.73
CA ALA A 97 -7.69 2.23 7.10
C ALA A 97 -6.58 2.73 8.04
N GLY A 98 -5.40 2.11 7.98
CA GLY A 98 -4.23 2.57 8.72
C GLY A 98 -3.80 3.98 8.30
N SER A 99 -3.87 4.30 7.01
CA SER A 99 -3.56 5.65 6.48
C SER A 99 -4.50 6.72 7.06
N LEU A 100 -5.81 6.46 7.04
CA LEU A 100 -6.84 7.37 7.54
C LEU A 100 -6.73 7.60 9.06
N LEU A 101 -6.48 6.53 9.83
CA LEU A 101 -6.28 6.64 11.28
C LEU A 101 -4.98 7.35 11.65
N THR A 102 -3.92 7.15 10.88
CA THR A 102 -2.63 7.83 11.06
C THR A 102 -2.79 9.33 10.79
N ALA A 103 -3.48 9.68 9.70
CA ALA A 103 -3.75 11.06 9.34
C ALA A 103 -4.80 11.76 10.23
N GLY A 104 -5.68 11.00 10.89
CA GLY A 104 -6.67 11.55 11.84
C GLY A 104 -8.00 12.00 11.23
N PHE A 105 -8.37 11.47 10.07
CA PHE A 105 -9.64 11.79 9.42
C PHE A 105 -10.84 11.11 10.08
N ASN A 106 -12.02 11.74 10.01
CA ASN A 106 -13.28 10.99 10.11
C ASN A 106 -13.49 10.19 8.82
N VAL A 107 -14.24 9.09 8.90
CA VAL A 107 -14.45 8.20 7.75
C VAL A 107 -15.93 7.84 7.62
N ALA A 108 -16.47 8.01 6.41
CA ALA A 108 -17.81 7.54 6.09
C ALA A 108 -17.78 6.53 4.94
N VAL A 109 -18.44 5.39 5.14
CA VAL A 109 -18.37 4.25 4.22
C VAL A 109 -19.75 3.94 3.64
N SER A 110 -19.79 3.67 2.33
CA SER A 110 -20.97 3.12 1.65
C SER A 110 -21.05 1.60 1.82
N ALA A 111 -20.33 0.80 1.02
CA ALA A 111 -20.42 -0.66 1.07
C ALA A 111 -19.44 -1.31 2.06
N ILE A 112 -19.77 -2.49 2.57
CA ILE A 112 -18.84 -3.28 3.40
C ILE A 112 -18.07 -4.23 2.50
N ASP A 113 -16.74 -4.26 2.63
CA ASP A 113 -15.88 -5.27 2.01
C ASP A 113 -15.61 -6.38 3.03
N THR A 114 -16.22 -7.55 2.81
CA THR A 114 -16.10 -8.71 3.70
C THR A 114 -14.80 -9.50 3.51
N TYR A 115 -13.91 -9.05 2.62
CA TYR A 115 -12.71 -9.76 2.23
C TYR A 115 -11.43 -8.98 2.52
N ALA A 116 -11.31 -7.72 2.08
CA ALA A 116 -10.13 -6.89 2.32
C ALA A 116 -10.38 -5.73 3.31
N GLY A 117 -11.63 -5.40 3.60
CA GLY A 117 -12.04 -4.31 4.49
C GLY A 117 -11.74 -4.57 5.97
N VAL A 118 -11.44 -3.53 6.73
CA VAL A 118 -11.13 -3.65 8.17
C VAL A 118 -12.36 -3.95 9.05
N ASN A 119 -13.57 -3.73 8.52
CA ASN A 119 -14.82 -4.13 9.13
C ASN A 119 -15.44 -5.33 8.40
N TYR A 120 -14.59 -6.27 7.95
CA TYR A 120 -15.02 -7.44 7.16
C TYR A 120 -16.12 -8.29 7.79
N ASN A 121 -16.26 -8.28 9.12
CA ASN A 121 -17.30 -9.02 9.84
C ASN A 121 -18.63 -8.25 9.98
N SER A 122 -18.69 -7.01 9.48
CA SER A 122 -19.86 -6.12 9.55
C SER A 122 -20.35 -5.80 10.96
N GLN A 123 -19.51 -5.98 12.00
CA GLN A 123 -19.92 -5.79 13.40
C GLN A 123 -19.54 -4.42 13.98
N PHE A 124 -18.79 -3.60 13.23
CA PHE A 124 -18.27 -2.29 13.69
C PHE A 124 -17.41 -2.41 14.97
N ASN A 125 -16.73 -3.55 15.13
CA ASN A 125 -15.78 -3.82 16.20
C ASN A 125 -14.32 -3.83 15.71
N PHE A 126 -14.11 -3.69 14.40
CA PHE A 126 -12.82 -3.55 13.72
C PHE A 126 -11.74 -4.54 14.22
N PRO A 127 -11.96 -5.85 14.06
CA PRO A 127 -11.08 -6.87 14.64
C PRO A 127 -9.64 -6.78 14.10
N THR A 128 -9.46 -6.20 12.91
CA THR A 128 -8.17 -5.91 12.27
C THR A 128 -7.29 -4.97 13.07
N PHE A 129 -7.87 -4.05 13.85
CA PHE A 129 -7.09 -3.09 14.59
C PHE A 129 -6.64 -3.61 15.95
N PRO A 130 -5.46 -3.20 16.44
CA PRO A 130 -5.10 -3.27 17.85
C PRO A 130 -6.15 -2.59 18.76
N PRO A 131 -6.30 -3.04 20.03
CA PRO A 131 -7.39 -2.58 20.90
C PRO A 131 -7.56 -1.06 21.02
N ALA A 132 -6.46 -0.31 21.17
CA ALA A 132 -6.52 1.15 21.28
C ALA A 132 -7.05 1.83 20.00
N LEU A 133 -6.71 1.27 18.83
CA LEU A 133 -7.15 1.81 17.54
C LEU A 133 -8.60 1.46 17.20
N ARG A 134 -9.13 0.34 17.74
CA ARG A 134 -10.56 0.01 17.60
C ARG A 134 -11.44 1.13 18.13
N GLN A 135 -11.12 1.62 19.33
CA GLN A 135 -11.88 2.72 19.96
C GLN A 135 -11.79 4.00 19.14
N LYS A 136 -10.59 4.32 18.63
CA LYS A 136 -10.39 5.49 17.75
C LYS A 136 -11.24 5.40 16.48
N ALA A 137 -11.23 4.24 15.81
CA ALA A 137 -12.06 4.01 14.62
C ALA A 137 -13.56 4.12 14.96
N GLN A 138 -14.02 3.45 16.02
CA GLN A 138 -15.41 3.52 16.46
C GLN A 138 -15.88 4.95 16.77
N ALA A 139 -15.00 5.79 17.30
CA ALA A 139 -15.30 7.18 17.65
C ALA A 139 -15.32 8.15 16.46
N THR A 140 -14.73 7.77 15.31
CA THR A 140 -14.52 8.68 14.16
C THR A 140 -15.10 8.16 12.85
N TRP A 141 -15.57 6.91 12.80
CA TRP A 141 -16.05 6.26 11.58
C TRP A 141 -17.58 6.09 11.60
N GLY A 142 -18.16 5.92 10.42
CA GLY A 142 -19.58 5.65 10.21
C GLY A 142 -19.85 4.94 8.89
N TYR A 143 -20.84 4.06 8.88
CA TYR A 143 -21.36 3.37 7.70
C TYR A 143 -22.77 3.90 7.45
N TYR A 144 -22.99 4.53 6.29
CA TYR A 144 -24.24 5.23 6.00
C TYR A 144 -25.46 4.30 6.06
N ALA A 145 -26.63 4.81 6.44
CA ALA A 145 -27.85 4.05 6.22
C ALA A 145 -28.11 3.90 4.72
N VAL A 146 -28.77 2.84 4.28
CA VAL A 146 -29.15 2.63 2.88
C VAL A 146 -30.67 2.55 2.79
N ASP A 147 -31.25 3.29 1.85
CA ASP A 147 -32.68 3.29 1.63
C ASP A 147 -33.23 1.94 1.14
N ALA A 148 -34.56 1.84 1.05
CA ALA A 148 -35.22 0.70 0.44
C ALA A 148 -34.74 0.50 -1.01
N PRO A 149 -34.62 -0.75 -1.48
CA PRO A 149 -35.02 -1.99 -0.81
C PRO A 149 -33.97 -2.58 0.14
N ILE A 150 -32.74 -2.05 0.20
CA ILE A 150 -31.65 -2.60 1.02
C ILE A 150 -31.91 -2.42 2.53
N ASN A 151 -32.46 -1.27 2.94
CA ASN A 151 -32.89 -1.00 4.31
C ASN A 151 -31.81 -1.24 5.38
N ARG A 152 -30.54 -0.94 5.08
CA ARG A 152 -29.46 -1.04 6.07
C ARG A 152 -29.51 0.17 7.02
N PRO A 153 -29.54 0.00 8.35
CA PRO A 153 -29.45 1.13 9.27
C PRO A 153 -28.04 1.75 9.27
N TYR A 154 -27.95 3.00 9.73
CA TYR A 154 -26.67 3.64 9.99
C TYR A 154 -25.93 2.94 11.13
N GLN A 155 -24.62 2.81 11.03
CA GLN A 155 -23.78 2.27 12.10
C GLN A 155 -22.52 3.11 12.26
N GLY A 156 -22.39 3.78 13.40
CA GLY A 156 -21.13 4.42 13.80
C GLY A 156 -21.30 5.68 14.63
N SER A 157 -20.23 6.47 14.69
CA SER A 157 -20.15 7.71 15.45
C SER A 157 -20.93 8.86 14.81
N GLN A 158 -20.97 10.02 15.48
CA GLN A 158 -21.52 11.26 14.94
C GLN A 158 -20.44 12.18 14.34
N GLY A 159 -19.17 11.73 14.29
CA GLY A 159 -18.04 12.51 13.76
C GLY A 159 -18.08 12.73 12.25
N PRO A 160 -18.37 11.70 11.43
CA PRO A 160 -18.48 11.85 9.99
C PRO A 160 -19.55 12.84 9.56
N VAL A 161 -19.29 13.56 8.46
CA VAL A 161 -20.28 14.41 7.81
C VAL A 161 -21.54 13.60 7.46
N TYR A 162 -22.71 14.21 7.60
CA TYR A 162 -23.99 13.56 7.31
C TYR A 162 -24.28 12.27 8.12
N ALA A 163 -23.74 12.15 9.34
CA ALA A 163 -24.06 11.02 10.22
C ALA A 163 -25.58 10.77 10.34
N ASN A 164 -25.97 9.50 10.36
CA ASN A 164 -27.35 8.99 10.31
C ASN A 164 -28.15 9.27 9.03
N GLN A 165 -27.58 9.96 8.03
CA GLN A 165 -28.26 10.11 6.75
C GLN A 165 -28.24 8.80 5.94
N LYS A 166 -29.20 8.73 5.01
CA LYS A 166 -29.38 7.60 4.11
C LYS A 166 -28.79 7.89 2.75
N ILE A 167 -28.29 6.84 2.10
CA ILE A 167 -27.86 6.85 0.72
C ILE A 167 -28.84 6.05 -0.14
N ASP A 168 -29.02 6.49 -1.38
CA ASP A 168 -29.89 5.81 -2.34
C ASP A 168 -29.40 4.37 -2.59
N ALA A 169 -30.31 3.40 -2.48
CA ALA A 169 -30.03 1.99 -2.73
C ALA A 169 -29.44 1.73 -4.12
N ARG A 170 -29.84 2.51 -5.14
CA ARG A 170 -29.29 2.42 -6.50
C ARG A 170 -27.80 2.72 -6.52
N VAL A 171 -27.38 3.77 -5.81
CA VAL A 171 -25.97 4.18 -5.74
C VAL A 171 -25.15 3.12 -5.00
N PHE A 172 -25.67 2.64 -3.86
CA PHE A 172 -25.07 1.54 -3.12
C PHE A 172 -24.87 0.30 -4.00
N SER A 173 -25.95 -0.19 -4.63
CA SER A 173 -25.91 -1.38 -5.48
C SER A 173 -25.00 -1.20 -6.69
N LEU A 174 -25.03 -0.04 -7.35
CA LEU A 174 -24.15 0.27 -8.48
C LEU A 174 -22.68 0.10 -8.10
N THR A 175 -22.25 0.77 -7.02
CA THR A 175 -20.84 0.75 -6.59
C THR A 175 -20.38 -0.64 -6.18
N GLY A 176 -21.23 -1.43 -5.52
CA GLY A 176 -20.93 -2.83 -5.20
C GLY A 176 -20.78 -3.68 -6.46
N SER A 177 -21.72 -3.60 -7.39
CA SER A 177 -21.71 -4.41 -8.62
C SER A 177 -20.52 -4.12 -9.53
N ILE A 178 -20.12 -2.86 -9.70
CA ILE A 178 -18.94 -2.53 -10.53
C ILE A 178 -17.63 -2.92 -9.87
N PHE A 179 -17.57 -2.92 -8.53
CA PHE A 179 -16.41 -3.44 -7.80
C PHE A 179 -16.29 -4.95 -7.98
N ASP A 180 -17.37 -5.70 -7.73
CA ASP A 180 -17.38 -7.16 -7.89
C ASP A 180 -17.04 -7.59 -9.32
N ALA A 181 -17.48 -6.80 -10.31
CA ALA A 181 -17.18 -7.05 -11.72
C ALA A 181 -15.72 -6.79 -12.11
N SER A 182 -14.98 -5.95 -11.38
CA SER A 182 -13.61 -5.54 -11.73
C SER A 182 -12.53 -6.23 -10.88
N VAL A 183 -12.82 -6.53 -9.62
CA VAL A 183 -11.81 -6.87 -8.59
C VAL A 183 -10.88 -8.04 -8.97
N ASN A 184 -11.40 -9.12 -9.54
CA ASN A 184 -10.59 -10.29 -9.86
C ASN A 184 -9.69 -10.06 -11.07
N THR A 185 -10.20 -9.39 -12.11
CA THR A 185 -9.40 -9.03 -13.29
C THR A 185 -8.24 -8.11 -12.91
N VAL A 186 -8.48 -7.14 -12.03
CA VAL A 186 -7.45 -6.22 -11.55
C VAL A 186 -6.39 -6.94 -10.71
N ARG A 187 -6.80 -7.84 -9.80
CA ARG A 187 -5.88 -8.67 -9.01
C ARG A 187 -5.01 -9.56 -9.89
N GLU A 188 -5.62 -10.24 -10.87
CA GLU A 188 -4.90 -11.09 -11.81
C GLU A 188 -3.88 -10.30 -12.64
N ALA A 189 -4.29 -9.14 -13.16
CA ALA A 189 -3.42 -8.25 -13.93
C ALA A 189 -2.26 -7.71 -13.08
N SER A 190 -2.51 -7.36 -11.82
CA SER A 190 -1.48 -6.86 -10.90
C SER A 190 -0.51 -7.98 -10.47
N ASN A 191 -1.03 -9.05 -9.84
CA ASN A 191 -0.22 -10.13 -9.28
C ASN A 191 0.63 -10.84 -10.34
N ASN A 192 0.16 -10.95 -11.59
CA ASN A 192 0.85 -11.66 -12.67
C ASN A 192 1.58 -10.75 -13.66
N SER A 193 1.85 -9.50 -13.29
CA SER A 193 2.53 -8.50 -14.14
C SER A 193 4.06 -8.66 -14.26
N GLY A 194 4.59 -9.88 -14.14
CA GLY A 194 6.02 -10.11 -14.28
C GLY A 194 6.37 -11.58 -14.43
N LEU A 195 7.53 -11.83 -15.03
CA LEU A 195 8.03 -13.18 -15.27
C LEU A 195 8.36 -13.89 -13.94
N PRO A 196 8.20 -15.22 -13.88
CA PRO A 196 8.72 -16.00 -12.77
C PRO A 196 10.26 -15.96 -12.72
N PRO A 197 10.88 -16.17 -11.55
CA PRO A 197 12.35 -16.10 -11.40
C PRO A 197 13.15 -16.97 -12.37
N SER A 198 12.62 -18.12 -12.79
CA SER A 198 13.24 -19.02 -13.76
C SER A 198 13.38 -18.43 -15.17
N GLU A 199 12.59 -17.40 -15.49
CA GLU A 199 12.56 -16.73 -16.79
C GLU A 199 13.19 -15.33 -16.73
N LEU A 200 13.48 -14.83 -15.54
CA LEU A 200 14.17 -13.56 -15.34
C LEU A 200 15.66 -13.69 -15.62
N LYS A 201 16.27 -12.56 -15.98
CA LYS A 201 17.72 -12.36 -16.07
C LYS A 201 18.19 -11.50 -14.91
N ASN A 202 19.45 -11.72 -14.50
CA ASN A 202 20.03 -10.99 -13.38
C ASN A 202 20.37 -9.53 -13.78
N PRO A 203 19.76 -8.50 -13.16
CA PRO A 203 19.99 -7.10 -13.50
C PRO A 203 21.43 -6.63 -13.27
N ALA A 204 22.22 -7.29 -12.43
CA ALA A 204 23.64 -6.99 -12.26
C ALA A 204 24.48 -7.27 -13.52
N THR A 205 23.95 -8.06 -14.47
CA THR A 205 24.62 -8.37 -15.75
C THR A 205 24.41 -7.30 -16.83
N LEU A 206 23.51 -6.33 -16.60
CA LEU A 206 23.23 -5.25 -17.54
C LEU A 206 24.44 -4.31 -17.68
N PRO A 207 24.74 -3.81 -18.89
CA PRO A 207 25.80 -2.82 -19.09
C PRO A 207 25.44 -1.50 -18.38
N ALA A 208 26.43 -0.69 -18.00
CA ALA A 208 26.18 0.61 -17.34
C ALA A 208 25.35 1.60 -18.18
N THR A 209 25.28 1.38 -19.50
CA THR A 209 24.47 2.18 -20.44
C THR A 209 23.02 1.73 -20.54
N SER A 210 22.63 0.61 -19.92
CA SER A 210 21.24 0.14 -19.90
C SER A 210 20.34 1.13 -19.17
N ALA A 211 19.19 1.45 -19.77
CA ALA A 211 18.19 2.33 -19.16
C ALA A 211 17.64 1.75 -17.85
N VAL A 212 17.44 0.42 -17.79
CA VAL A 212 17.01 -0.30 -16.59
C VAL A 212 18.04 -0.16 -15.47
N ARG A 213 19.32 -0.39 -15.77
CA ARG A 213 20.40 -0.26 -14.78
C ARG A 213 20.54 1.17 -14.27
N GLN A 214 20.48 2.15 -15.17
CA GLN A 214 20.53 3.57 -14.80
C GLN A 214 19.37 3.96 -13.89
N ALA A 215 18.15 3.52 -14.22
CA ALA A 215 16.97 3.77 -13.41
C ALA A 215 17.08 3.17 -12.00
N LEU A 216 17.57 1.92 -11.87
CA LEU A 216 17.84 1.29 -10.57
C LEU A 216 18.86 2.09 -9.75
N THR A 217 19.99 2.46 -10.35
CA THR A 217 21.03 3.24 -9.65
C THR A 217 20.61 4.66 -9.29
N LYS A 218 19.64 5.23 -10.02
CA LYS A 218 19.00 6.51 -9.68
C LYS A 218 18.00 6.34 -8.54
N LEU A 219 17.26 5.24 -8.52
CA LEU A 219 16.28 4.92 -7.49
C LEU A 219 16.94 4.77 -6.12
N SER A 220 18.05 4.04 -6.04
CA SER A 220 18.81 3.88 -4.79
C SER A 220 20.31 3.87 -5.06
N LYS A 221 21.07 4.62 -4.24
CA LYS A 221 22.54 4.61 -4.28
C LYS A 221 23.15 3.23 -4.03
N TRP A 222 22.38 2.32 -3.45
CA TRP A 222 22.78 0.94 -3.12
C TRP A 222 22.38 -0.08 -4.17
N ALA A 223 21.63 0.34 -5.19
CA ALA A 223 21.10 -0.59 -6.18
C ALA A 223 22.25 -1.26 -6.95
N LEU A 224 22.21 -2.59 -6.99
CA LEU A 224 23.20 -3.47 -7.65
C LEU A 224 24.64 -3.35 -7.12
N THR A 225 24.87 -2.61 -6.02
CA THR A 225 26.18 -2.54 -5.35
C THR A 225 26.30 -3.51 -4.18
N VAL A 226 25.16 -4.02 -3.70
CA VAL A 226 25.05 -4.98 -2.60
C VAL A 226 24.32 -6.22 -3.11
N LYS A 227 24.83 -7.39 -2.72
CA LYS A 227 24.24 -8.68 -3.08
C LYS A 227 24.26 -9.61 -1.87
N SER A 228 23.12 -10.21 -1.59
CA SER A 228 22.98 -11.35 -0.69
C SER A 228 23.17 -12.64 -1.47
N ASP A 229 23.98 -13.58 -0.98
CA ASP A 229 24.19 -14.87 -1.64
C ASP A 229 22.90 -15.69 -1.71
N ASN A 230 22.05 -15.56 -0.68
CA ASN A 230 20.70 -16.08 -0.69
C ASN A 230 19.71 -14.90 -0.51
N PRO A 231 18.85 -14.61 -1.49
CA PRO A 231 17.89 -13.50 -1.42
C PRO A 231 16.91 -13.60 -0.24
N ARG A 232 16.71 -14.80 0.33
CA ARG A 232 15.84 -15.05 1.49
C ARG A 232 16.57 -15.08 2.82
N MET A 233 17.90 -15.10 2.82
CA MET A 233 18.72 -15.06 4.02
C MET A 233 19.73 -13.91 3.89
N PRO A 234 19.26 -12.65 3.87
CA PRO A 234 20.15 -11.50 3.82
C PRO A 234 21.04 -11.47 5.06
N GLY A 235 22.31 -11.14 4.86
CA GLY A 235 23.33 -11.08 5.89
C GLY A 235 23.78 -9.65 6.20
N VAL A 236 24.94 -9.58 6.85
CA VAL A 236 25.58 -8.34 7.32
C VAL A 236 25.74 -7.27 6.23
N GLU A 237 25.76 -7.64 4.95
CA GLU A 237 25.86 -6.72 3.82
C GLU A 237 24.73 -5.68 3.77
N LEU A 238 23.56 -5.97 4.37
CA LEU A 238 22.45 -5.02 4.44
C LEU A 238 22.54 -4.01 5.60
N ALA A 239 23.41 -4.23 6.58
CA ALA A 239 23.47 -3.39 7.78
C ALA A 239 23.75 -1.92 7.43
N LYS A 240 24.77 -1.68 6.60
CA LYS A 240 25.14 -0.32 6.16
C LYS A 240 24.09 0.32 5.26
N PRO A 241 23.56 -0.33 4.20
CA PRO A 241 22.46 0.22 3.42
C PRO A 241 21.25 0.64 4.25
N LEU A 242 20.81 -0.20 5.17
CA LEU A 242 19.63 0.07 5.99
C LEU A 242 19.88 1.22 6.97
N THR A 243 21.01 1.21 7.69
CA THR A 243 21.29 2.21 8.73
C THR A 243 21.63 3.59 8.17
N GLU A 244 22.43 3.68 7.10
CA GLU A 244 22.72 4.98 6.48
C GLU A 244 21.48 5.60 5.81
N THR A 245 20.64 4.77 5.19
CA THR A 245 19.40 5.25 4.57
C THR A 245 18.41 5.70 5.65
N ALA A 246 18.30 4.94 6.75
CA ALA A 246 17.46 5.30 7.88
C ALA A 246 17.91 6.62 8.52
N ALA A 247 19.21 6.83 8.75
CA ALA A 247 19.75 8.05 9.33
C ALA A 247 19.46 9.32 8.51
N ALA A 248 19.19 9.18 7.20
CA ALA A 248 18.82 10.28 6.32
C ALA A 248 17.29 10.45 6.13
N SER A 249 16.48 9.65 6.85
CA SER A 249 15.01 9.66 6.75
C SER A 249 14.34 10.35 7.94
N ASP A 250 13.07 10.72 7.79
CA ASP A 250 12.32 11.48 8.80
C ASP A 250 12.06 10.70 10.10
N ARG A 251 11.99 9.36 10.03
CA ARG A 251 11.66 8.48 11.18
C ARG A 251 12.72 7.43 11.50
N THR A 252 13.96 7.62 11.07
CA THR A 252 15.07 6.68 11.30
C THR A 252 14.71 5.24 10.95
N ASN A 253 14.08 5.03 9.80
CA ASN A 253 13.74 3.70 9.30
C ASN A 253 13.99 3.60 7.80
N ALA A 254 14.25 2.38 7.33
CA ALA A 254 14.50 2.09 5.93
C ALA A 254 13.98 0.70 5.56
N VAL A 255 13.64 0.52 4.28
CA VAL A 255 13.28 -0.78 3.72
C VAL A 255 14.14 -1.06 2.51
N ALA A 256 14.78 -2.23 2.50
CA ALA A 256 15.48 -2.79 1.36
C ALA A 256 14.55 -3.72 0.56
N LEU A 257 14.66 -3.70 -0.77
CA LEU A 257 14.06 -4.67 -1.68
C LEU A 257 15.15 -5.44 -2.41
N LEU A 258 15.23 -6.75 -2.17
CA LEU A 258 16.09 -7.68 -2.88
C LEU A 258 15.33 -8.37 -4.01
N ASP A 259 15.99 -8.59 -5.14
CA ASP A 259 15.47 -9.41 -6.23
C ASP A 259 15.68 -10.93 -5.97
N PRO A 260 15.13 -11.82 -6.83
CA PRO A 260 15.33 -13.26 -6.71
C PRO A 260 16.78 -13.74 -6.90
N PHE A 261 17.70 -12.87 -7.34
CA PHE A 261 19.12 -13.17 -7.50
C PHE A 261 19.96 -12.63 -6.33
N GLY A 262 19.31 -12.02 -5.33
CA GLY A 262 19.93 -11.45 -4.14
C GLY A 262 20.46 -10.03 -4.31
N ASN A 263 20.28 -9.40 -5.48
CA ASN A 263 20.72 -8.02 -5.65
C ASN A 263 19.79 -7.07 -4.91
N LEU A 264 20.37 -6.09 -4.23
CA LEU A 264 19.63 -4.95 -3.72
C LEU A 264 19.15 -4.09 -4.88
N LEU A 265 17.83 -3.92 -5.04
CA LEU A 265 17.22 -3.10 -6.08
C LEU A 265 16.90 -1.69 -5.58
N ALA A 266 16.41 -1.60 -4.35
CA ALA A 266 16.05 -0.34 -3.71
C ALA A 266 16.33 -0.42 -2.21
N CYS A 267 16.72 0.69 -1.61
CA CYS A 267 16.76 0.85 -0.16
C CYS A 267 16.40 2.29 0.14
N LEU A 268 15.16 2.54 0.58
CA LEU A 268 14.62 3.88 0.77
C LEU A 268 14.15 4.08 2.21
N GLY A 269 14.24 5.32 2.68
CA GLY A 269 13.64 5.79 3.92
C GLY A 269 12.28 6.43 3.67
N GLY A 270 11.55 6.72 4.75
CA GLY A 270 10.28 7.43 4.68
C GLY A 270 10.42 8.93 4.45
N GLN A 271 9.31 9.57 4.09
CA GLN A 271 9.13 11.01 3.92
C GLN A 271 7.91 11.49 4.75
N GLU A 272 7.83 11.01 6.00
CA GLU A 272 6.70 11.22 6.91
C GLU A 272 6.45 12.68 7.28
N ASP A 273 7.45 13.57 7.17
CA ASP A 273 7.30 15.00 7.41
C ASP A 273 6.48 15.68 6.29
N GLN A 274 6.55 15.15 5.07
CA GLN A 274 5.70 15.61 3.96
C GLN A 274 4.27 15.08 4.12
N SER A 275 4.13 13.80 4.45
CA SER A 275 2.83 13.19 4.74
C SER A 275 3.04 11.96 5.62
N PRO A 276 2.29 11.79 6.72
CA PRO A 276 2.55 10.78 7.74
C PRO A 276 2.31 9.34 7.25
N ILE A 277 1.79 9.19 6.03
CA ILE A 277 1.56 7.89 5.39
C ILE A 277 2.69 7.50 4.43
N ARG A 278 3.72 8.34 4.26
CA ARG A 278 4.88 8.10 3.39
C ARG A 278 5.99 7.35 4.13
N THR A 279 5.67 6.16 4.62
CA THR A 279 6.64 5.32 5.33
C THR A 279 7.72 4.78 4.39
N ALA A 280 8.83 4.30 4.95
CA ALA A 280 9.91 3.68 4.17
C ALA A 280 9.42 2.53 3.25
N PHE A 281 8.44 1.74 3.71
CA PHE A 281 7.84 0.69 2.89
C PHE A 281 7.03 1.26 1.73
N MET A 282 6.20 2.27 2.00
CA MET A 282 5.41 2.97 0.98
C MET A 282 6.32 3.59 -0.08
N GLU A 283 7.39 4.29 0.31
CA GLU A 283 8.32 4.87 -0.65
C GLU A 283 9.02 3.78 -1.47
N THR A 284 9.48 2.70 -0.83
CA THR A 284 10.15 1.59 -1.53
C THR A 284 9.26 0.95 -2.58
N THR A 285 8.00 0.64 -2.26
CA THR A 285 7.09 -0.02 -3.21
C THR A 285 6.60 0.94 -4.30
N ARG A 286 6.24 2.18 -3.95
CA ARG A 286 5.75 3.18 -4.90
C ARG A 286 6.80 3.56 -5.92
N GLN A 287 8.01 3.87 -5.47
CA GLN A 287 9.07 4.32 -6.37
C GLN A 287 9.58 3.19 -7.27
N TYR A 288 9.65 1.95 -6.75
CA TYR A 288 9.97 0.79 -7.57
C TYR A 288 8.88 0.49 -8.60
N ALA A 289 7.60 0.56 -8.21
CA ALA A 289 6.49 0.36 -9.13
C ALA A 289 6.45 1.43 -10.23
N LEU A 290 6.61 2.71 -9.88
CA LEU A 290 6.67 3.82 -10.83
C LEU A 290 7.82 3.66 -11.83
N MET A 291 8.99 3.22 -11.35
CA MET A 291 10.14 2.92 -12.21
C MET A 291 9.81 1.78 -13.19
N ARG A 292 9.26 0.66 -12.72
CA ARG A 292 8.81 -0.45 -13.58
C ARG A 292 7.78 0.01 -14.60
N TRP A 293 6.75 0.73 -14.15
CA TRP A 293 5.68 1.26 -14.99
C TRP A 293 6.22 2.16 -16.10
N THR A 294 7.19 3.02 -15.79
CA THR A 294 7.83 3.89 -16.77
C THR A 294 8.61 3.11 -17.82
N LEU A 295 9.48 2.19 -17.39
CA LEU A 295 10.35 1.42 -18.30
C LEU A 295 9.58 0.40 -19.16
N MET A 296 8.57 -0.25 -18.58
CA MET A 296 7.71 -1.20 -19.30
C MET A 296 6.83 -0.52 -20.35
N ASN A 297 6.59 0.79 -20.22
CA ASN A 297 5.85 1.59 -21.18
C ASN A 297 6.75 2.52 -22.02
N ASP A 298 8.08 2.37 -21.97
CA ASP A 298 8.99 3.17 -22.78
C ASP A 298 8.64 3.04 -24.27
N ASN A 299 8.80 4.09 -25.07
CA ASN A 299 8.51 4.03 -26.50
C ASN A 299 9.55 3.19 -27.27
N ASP A 300 10.77 3.03 -26.73
CA ASP A 300 11.79 2.13 -27.25
C ASP A 300 11.47 0.65 -26.90
N PRO A 301 11.20 -0.21 -27.90
CA PRO A 301 10.94 -1.63 -27.67
C PRO A 301 12.08 -2.39 -26.97
N GLN A 302 13.33 -1.94 -27.13
CA GLN A 302 14.48 -2.57 -26.48
C GLN A 302 14.47 -2.31 -24.98
N VAL A 303 14.15 -1.08 -24.56
CA VAL A 303 14.01 -0.73 -23.15
C VAL A 303 12.89 -1.54 -22.50
N ARG A 304 11.75 -1.69 -23.18
CA ARG A 304 10.64 -2.51 -22.68
C ARG A 304 11.02 -3.98 -22.51
N ALA A 305 11.62 -4.58 -23.55
CA ALA A 305 12.05 -5.97 -23.50
C ALA A 305 13.10 -6.23 -22.41
N GLU A 306 14.01 -5.26 -22.19
CA GLU A 306 14.96 -5.31 -21.08
C GLU A 306 14.25 -5.19 -19.73
N ALA A 307 13.33 -4.23 -19.56
CA ALA A 307 12.56 -4.09 -18.33
C ALA A 307 11.79 -5.37 -17.98
N GLU A 308 11.14 -5.99 -18.96
CA GLU A 308 10.38 -7.25 -18.81
C GLU A 308 11.26 -8.41 -18.34
N GLN A 309 12.46 -8.54 -18.92
CA GLN A 309 13.35 -9.65 -18.61
C GLN A 309 14.12 -9.49 -17.31
N TYR A 310 14.33 -8.25 -16.83
CA TYR A 310 15.24 -7.98 -15.71
C TYR A 310 14.56 -7.44 -14.44
N LEU A 311 13.37 -6.82 -14.54
CA LEU A 311 12.68 -6.24 -13.38
C LEU A 311 11.63 -7.19 -12.81
N THR A 312 11.96 -7.78 -11.66
CA THR A 312 11.09 -8.70 -10.94
C THR A 312 9.78 -8.06 -10.48
N HIS A 313 8.71 -8.85 -10.46
CA HIS A 313 7.54 -8.53 -9.63
C HIS A 313 7.93 -8.57 -8.14
N PRO A 314 7.46 -7.65 -7.29
CA PRO A 314 7.74 -7.66 -5.84
C PRO A 314 7.43 -8.97 -5.12
N LYS A 315 6.42 -9.73 -5.58
CA LYS A 315 6.07 -11.05 -5.01
C LYS A 315 7.21 -12.08 -5.01
N TYR A 316 8.19 -11.91 -5.89
CA TYR A 316 9.37 -12.78 -5.93
C TYR A 316 10.58 -12.19 -5.18
N GLY A 317 10.54 -10.91 -4.80
CA GLY A 317 11.59 -10.26 -4.04
C GLY A 317 11.45 -10.42 -2.53
N THR A 318 12.45 -9.97 -1.77
CA THR A 318 12.44 -9.90 -0.30
C THR A 318 12.47 -8.45 0.14
N PHE A 319 11.50 -8.05 0.97
CA PHE A 319 11.53 -6.78 1.68
C PHE A 319 12.19 -6.98 3.05
N VAL A 320 13.18 -6.15 3.37
CA VAL A 320 13.89 -6.19 4.65
C VAL A 320 13.81 -4.82 5.31
N PHE A 321 13.08 -4.74 6.42
CA PHE A 321 12.94 -3.53 7.21
C PHE A 321 14.13 -3.40 8.16
N LEU A 322 14.62 -2.18 8.39
CA LEU A 322 15.51 -1.93 9.53
C LEU A 322 14.72 -2.18 10.83
N TYR A 323 13.61 -1.45 11.00
CA TYR A 323 12.62 -1.69 12.05
C TYR A 323 11.28 -2.05 11.43
N ILE A 324 10.69 -3.16 11.88
CA ILE A 324 9.26 -3.41 11.62
C ILE A 324 8.44 -2.39 12.43
N PRO A 325 7.35 -1.82 11.88
CA PRO A 325 6.52 -0.87 12.62
C PRO A 325 5.93 -1.51 13.89
N ASP A 326 5.75 -0.70 14.93
CA ASP A 326 5.15 -1.15 16.19
C ASP A 326 3.73 -1.68 15.94
N PRO A 327 3.44 -2.97 16.26
CA PRO A 327 2.16 -3.62 15.95
C PRO A 327 0.97 -3.04 16.71
N SER A 328 1.18 -2.15 17.68
CA SER A 328 0.11 -1.43 18.38
C SER A 328 -0.38 -0.18 17.62
N THR A 329 0.31 0.22 16.55
CA THR A 329 0.10 1.49 15.83
C THR A 329 -0.67 1.33 14.51
N SER A 330 -1.26 2.43 14.02
CA SER A 330 -1.93 2.47 12.72
C SER A 330 -0.94 2.33 11.57
N GLU A 331 0.33 2.68 11.78
CA GLU A 331 1.41 2.52 10.81
C GLU A 331 1.66 1.03 10.49
N ALA A 332 1.61 0.16 11.50
CA ALA A 332 1.79 -1.28 11.27
C ALA A 332 0.63 -1.89 10.46
N VAL A 333 -0.62 -1.50 10.77
CA VAL A 333 -1.80 -1.91 9.99
C VAL A 333 -1.69 -1.41 8.55
N MET A 334 -1.31 -0.15 8.37
CA MET A 334 -1.08 0.47 7.08
C MET A 334 0.00 -0.27 6.27
N THR A 335 1.13 -0.57 6.91
CA THR A 335 2.29 -1.21 6.27
C THR A 335 1.98 -2.64 5.85
N PHE A 336 1.33 -3.44 6.70
CA PHE A 336 0.96 -4.81 6.34
C PHE A 336 -0.15 -4.82 5.28
N GLY A 337 -1.06 -3.86 5.33
CA GLY A 337 -2.01 -3.60 4.28
C GLY A 337 -1.33 -3.27 2.95
N ALA A 338 -0.37 -2.35 2.95
CA ALA A 338 0.39 -1.94 1.78
C ALA A 338 1.19 -3.11 1.20
N TYR A 339 1.74 -3.98 2.05
CA TYR A 339 2.39 -5.20 1.61
C TYR A 339 1.40 -6.10 0.87
N GLY A 340 0.21 -6.33 1.42
CA GLY A 340 -0.85 -7.05 0.73
C GLY A 340 -1.22 -6.45 -0.61
N SER A 341 -1.39 -5.12 -0.67
CA SER A 341 -1.65 -4.40 -1.92
C SER A 341 -0.49 -4.39 -2.90
N THR A 342 0.75 -4.59 -2.43
CA THR A 342 1.91 -4.74 -3.32
C THR A 342 1.94 -6.12 -3.97
N MET A 343 1.39 -7.13 -3.30
CA MET A 343 1.31 -8.49 -3.83
C MET A 343 0.05 -8.71 -4.67
N GLU A 344 -1.08 -8.09 -4.31
CA GLU A 344 -2.42 -8.24 -4.92
C GLU A 344 -2.91 -9.69 -5.11
N GLY A 345 -2.30 -10.65 -4.41
CA GLY A 345 -2.64 -12.05 -4.57
C GLY A 345 -1.62 -12.98 -3.92
N PRO A 346 -1.66 -14.28 -4.28
CA PRO A 346 -0.78 -15.28 -3.71
C PRO A 346 0.70 -14.93 -3.86
N VAL A 347 1.43 -15.14 -2.78
CA VAL A 347 2.89 -15.02 -2.72
C VAL A 347 3.48 -16.43 -2.71
N PRO A 348 4.55 -16.71 -3.48
CA PRO A 348 5.24 -17.99 -3.41
C PRO A 348 5.66 -18.30 -1.97
N GLN A 349 5.17 -19.43 -1.45
CA GLN A 349 5.46 -19.87 -0.09
C GLN A 349 6.95 -20.21 0.01
N SER A 350 7.66 -19.51 0.89
CA SER A 350 9.08 -19.74 1.13
C SER A 350 9.44 -19.47 2.59
N PHE A 351 10.56 -20.05 3.03
CA PHE A 351 11.11 -19.84 4.37
C PHE A 351 12.58 -19.42 4.25
N PRO A 352 13.01 -18.31 4.89
CA PRO A 352 12.19 -17.30 5.59
C PRO A 352 11.22 -16.54 4.68
N SER A 353 10.30 -15.77 5.28
CA SER A 353 9.28 -15.00 4.56
C SER A 353 9.86 -13.95 3.62
N ASN A 354 9.06 -13.49 2.66
CA ASN A 354 9.40 -12.37 1.76
C ASN A 354 9.29 -11.02 2.47
N LEU A 355 8.66 -10.97 3.65
CA LEU A 355 8.55 -9.80 4.51
C LEU A 355 9.40 -10.02 5.75
N GLN A 356 10.55 -9.36 5.83
CA GLN A 356 11.52 -9.54 6.91
C GLN A 356 11.87 -8.24 7.63
N TYR A 357 12.41 -8.33 8.84
CA TYR A 357 12.91 -7.18 9.59
C TYR A 357 14.18 -7.51 10.39
N VAL A 358 15.03 -6.50 10.62
CA VAL A 358 16.27 -6.67 11.38
C VAL A 358 16.03 -6.46 12.88
N LEU A 359 15.40 -5.34 13.24
CA LEU A 359 15.23 -4.87 14.60
C LEU A 359 13.75 -4.70 14.97
N LEU A 360 13.51 -4.71 16.28
CA LEU A 360 12.23 -4.40 16.90
C LEU A 360 12.41 -3.14 17.75
N TYR A 361 11.36 -2.34 17.86
CA TYR A 361 11.31 -1.27 18.84
C TYR A 361 11.27 -1.83 20.26
N ASP A 362 11.71 -1.03 21.24
CA ASP A 362 11.66 -1.39 22.65
C ASP A 362 10.23 -1.77 23.08
N GLY A 363 10.09 -2.89 23.77
CA GLY A 363 8.80 -3.42 24.20
C GLY A 363 8.01 -4.18 23.13
N VAL A 364 8.45 -4.17 21.86
CA VAL A 364 7.82 -4.96 20.79
C VAL A 364 8.41 -6.36 20.73
N THR A 365 7.56 -7.37 20.52
CA THR A 365 7.97 -8.78 20.39
C THR A 365 7.62 -9.36 19.02
N PRO A 366 8.35 -10.36 18.51
CA PRO A 366 7.99 -11.06 17.28
C PRO A 366 6.56 -11.62 17.30
N GLN A 367 6.10 -12.06 18.48
CA GLN A 367 4.76 -12.61 18.68
C GLN A 367 3.68 -11.54 18.48
N ALA A 368 3.89 -10.32 18.98
CA ALA A 368 2.94 -9.22 18.78
C ALA A 368 2.84 -8.84 17.29
N VAL A 369 3.96 -8.81 16.58
CA VAL A 369 4.01 -8.57 15.13
C VAL A 369 3.24 -9.66 14.36
N ALA A 370 3.47 -10.93 14.68
CA ALA A 370 2.76 -12.06 14.07
C ALA A 370 1.26 -12.05 14.39
N GLN A 371 0.87 -11.70 15.61
CA GLN A 371 -0.53 -11.60 16.02
C GLN A 371 -1.28 -10.52 15.22
N LEU A 372 -0.67 -9.35 14.99
CA LEU A 372 -1.27 -8.33 14.14
C LEU A 372 -1.50 -8.87 12.72
N ALA A 373 -0.51 -9.52 12.13
CA ALA A 373 -0.63 -10.08 10.78
C ALA A 373 -1.77 -11.12 10.67
N GLN A 374 -1.99 -11.93 11.71
CA GLN A 374 -3.08 -12.91 11.79
C GLN A 374 -4.47 -12.30 12.01
N GLN A 375 -4.54 -11.04 12.47
CA GLN A 375 -5.80 -10.31 12.68
C GLN A 375 -6.26 -9.55 11.43
N LEU A 376 -5.43 -9.49 10.39
CA LEU A 376 -5.79 -8.82 9.14
C LEU A 376 -6.99 -9.50 8.45
N PRO A 377 -7.71 -8.77 7.57
CA PRO A 377 -8.85 -9.32 6.83
C PRO A 377 -8.51 -10.58 6.00
N PRO A 378 -9.50 -11.39 5.60
CA PRO A 378 -9.31 -12.64 4.85
C PRO A 378 -8.38 -12.54 3.64
N PHE A 379 -8.41 -11.44 2.89
CA PHE A 379 -7.47 -11.22 1.79
C PHE A 379 -6.00 -11.38 2.20
N TYR A 380 -5.63 -10.80 3.34
CA TYR A 380 -4.27 -10.79 3.85
C TYR A 380 -3.88 -12.10 4.52
N THR A 381 -4.82 -12.78 5.16
CA THR A 381 -4.56 -14.02 5.92
C THR A 381 -4.68 -15.29 5.08
N GLN A 382 -5.50 -15.28 4.02
CA GLN A 382 -5.78 -16.46 3.19
C GLN A 382 -5.11 -16.40 1.82
N SER A 383 -5.17 -15.24 1.14
CA SER A 383 -4.59 -15.07 -0.20
C SER A 383 -3.14 -14.65 -0.17
N VAL A 384 -2.84 -13.49 0.42
CA VAL A 384 -1.45 -13.00 0.49
C VAL A 384 -0.63 -13.79 1.50
N GLN A 385 -1.25 -14.16 2.63
CA GLN A 385 -0.64 -14.83 3.77
C GLN A 385 0.51 -14.01 4.36
N VAL A 386 0.19 -12.78 4.79
CA VAL A 386 1.16 -11.86 5.40
C VAL A 386 1.79 -12.52 6.65
N ALA A 387 3.11 -12.72 6.60
CA ALA A 387 3.85 -13.42 7.64
C ALA A 387 5.22 -12.75 7.88
N PRO A 388 5.30 -11.63 8.61
CA PRO A 388 6.57 -10.96 8.90
C PRO A 388 7.48 -11.85 9.76
N SER A 389 8.77 -11.92 9.43
CA SER A 389 9.77 -12.68 10.21
C SER A 389 11.04 -11.88 10.47
N GLN A 390 11.68 -12.04 11.62
CA GLN A 390 13.01 -11.47 11.82
C GLN A 390 14.03 -12.17 10.91
N VAL A 391 15.02 -11.42 10.41
CA VAL A 391 16.17 -12.00 9.70
C VAL A 391 16.88 -13.02 10.60
N LEU A 392 17.41 -14.09 9.99
CA LEU A 392 18.09 -15.16 10.73
C LEU A 392 19.57 -14.85 11.01
N ASP A 393 20.18 -13.94 10.24
CA ASP A 393 21.59 -13.63 10.37
C ASP A 393 21.87 -12.73 11.58
N GLN A 394 22.50 -13.31 12.61
CA GLN A 394 22.86 -12.58 13.82
C GLN A 394 23.93 -11.50 13.57
N GLY A 395 24.75 -11.67 12.53
CA GLY A 395 25.74 -10.68 12.11
C GLY A 395 25.09 -9.38 11.67
N LEU A 396 24.06 -9.47 10.84
CA LEU A 396 23.22 -8.34 10.39
C LEU A 396 22.58 -7.63 11.57
N ILE A 397 21.96 -8.38 12.49
CA ILE A 397 21.32 -7.80 13.69
C ILE A 397 22.35 -7.03 14.53
N ASN A 398 23.52 -7.64 14.79
CA ASN A 398 24.55 -7.02 15.62
C ASN A 398 25.17 -5.79 14.93
N ALA A 399 25.45 -5.88 13.63
CA ALA A 399 26.03 -4.78 12.87
C ALA A 399 25.06 -3.60 12.76
N ALA A 400 23.76 -3.84 12.53
CA ALA A 400 22.76 -2.79 12.52
C ALA A 400 22.70 -2.05 13.87
N LYS A 401 22.73 -2.78 15.00
CA LYS A 401 22.77 -2.18 16.34
C LYS A 401 24.03 -1.37 16.64
N GLN A 402 25.16 -1.70 16.02
CA GLN A 402 26.42 -0.97 16.23
C GLN A 402 26.52 0.32 15.42
N LEU A 403 25.76 0.42 14.33
CA LEU A 403 25.76 1.56 13.41
C LEU A 403 24.67 2.60 13.72
N LEU A 404 23.73 2.27 14.61
CA LEU A 404 22.73 3.18 15.19
C LEU A 404 23.26 3.75 16.51
#